data_AF-A0A1E5UB83-F1
#
_entry.id   AF-A0A1E5UB83-F1
#
_cell.length_a   1.000
_cell.length_b   1.000
_cell.length_c   1.000
_cell.angle_alpha   90.00
_cell.angle_beta   90.00
_cell.angle_gamma   90.00
#
_symmetry.space_group_name_H-M   'P 1'
#
loop_
_entity.id
_entity.type
_entity.pdbx_description
1 polymer ?
#
loop_
_entity_poly.entity_id
_entity_poly.type
_entity_poly.pdbx_seq_one_letter_code
_entity_poly.pdbx_strand_id
1 'polypeptide(L)'
;MKYYKLFLFCIFSFVINCKSANTISNTQIIESTENAVIIDVNAKNPEYIAIHQLLFRGFPNSSQTIPLINTSETETQKKFPEYFKDFFQENRYKSFITSSTKNSNGSYRIIINLKAIRLDLEQNSIIRKFGY
;
A
#
# COMPACT_ATOMS: atom_id res chain seq x y z
N MET A 1 19.50 46.42 44.74
CA MET A 1 19.61 45.07 45.32
C MET A 1 18.58 44.15 44.66
N LYS A 2 19.06 43.01 44.16
CA LYS A 2 18.34 41.75 43.92
C LYS A 2 17.33 41.69 42.77
N TYR A 3 17.90 41.34 41.63
CA TYR A 3 17.37 40.55 40.52
C TYR A 3 16.31 39.52 40.93
N TYR A 4 15.18 39.50 40.22
CA TYR A 4 14.36 38.30 40.10
C TYR A 4 14.21 37.93 38.62
N LYS A 5 14.86 36.82 38.27
CA LYS A 5 14.69 36.07 37.02
C LYS A 5 13.20 35.75 36.83
N LEU A 6 12.60 36.21 35.75
CA LEU A 6 11.36 35.63 35.24
C LEU A 6 11.64 35.06 33.84
N PHE A 7 12.24 33.88 33.85
CA PHE A 7 12.46 33.04 32.67
C PHE A 7 11.15 32.33 32.37
N LEU A 8 10.26 32.97 31.62
CA LEU A 8 8.98 32.38 31.19
C LEU A 8 9.21 31.54 29.92
N PHE A 9 9.81 30.37 30.11
CA PHE A 9 9.89 29.33 29.09
C PHE A 9 8.52 28.61 29.04
N CYS A 10 7.54 29.19 28.34
CA CYS A 10 6.31 28.48 28.01
C CYS A 10 6.62 27.45 26.91
N ILE A 11 7.01 26.27 27.38
CA ILE A 11 7.16 25.04 26.61
C ILE A 11 5.83 24.77 25.90
N PHE A 12 5.82 24.99 24.59
CA PHE A 12 4.74 24.59 23.70
C PHE A 12 4.84 23.08 23.48
N SER A 13 4.49 22.29 24.50
CA SER A 13 4.32 20.84 24.35
C SER A 13 2.99 20.57 23.66
N PHE A 14 2.97 20.76 22.33
CA PHE A 14 1.93 20.20 21.48
C PHE A 14 2.21 18.70 21.34
N VAL A 15 1.87 17.94 22.39
CA VAL A 15 1.88 16.48 22.33
C VAL A 15 0.64 16.07 21.55
N ILE A 16 0.75 16.09 20.22
CA ILE A 16 -0.23 15.47 19.35
C ILE A 16 -0.11 13.97 19.60
N ASN A 17 -0.93 13.49 20.53
CA ASN A 17 -1.11 12.08 20.76
C ASN A 17 -1.90 11.54 19.56
N CYS A 18 -1.21 11.29 18.45
CA CYS A 18 -1.79 10.61 17.31
C CYS A 18 -1.96 9.15 17.71
N LYS A 19 -3.15 8.80 18.20
CA LYS A 19 -3.56 7.39 18.29
C LYS A 19 -3.60 6.87 16.86
N SER A 20 -2.50 6.30 16.39
CA SER A 20 -2.52 5.42 15.23
C SER A 20 -3.39 4.23 15.60
N ALA A 21 -4.68 4.31 15.29
CA ALA A 21 -5.56 3.16 15.29
C ALA A 21 -5.02 2.24 14.19
N ASN A 22 -4.16 1.30 14.57
CA ASN A 22 -3.77 0.19 13.72
C ASN A 22 -5.04 -0.62 13.46
N THR A 23 -5.81 -0.21 12.45
CA THR A 23 -6.91 -1.00 11.93
C THR A 23 -6.22 -2.14 11.21
N ILE A 24 -6.13 -3.30 11.87
CA ILE A 24 -5.53 -4.50 11.27
C ILE A 24 -6.43 -4.86 10.09
N SER A 25 -6.00 -4.49 8.89
CA SER A 25 -6.66 -4.87 7.66
C SER A 25 -6.50 -6.38 7.49
N ASN A 26 -7.60 -7.12 7.52
CA ASN A 26 -7.57 -8.54 7.26
C ASN A 26 -7.67 -8.77 5.75
N THR A 27 -6.69 -9.45 5.18
CA THR A 27 -6.64 -9.83 3.76
C THR A 27 -6.61 -11.34 3.66
N GLN A 28 -7.57 -11.92 2.97
CA GLN A 28 -7.61 -13.35 2.69
C GLN A 28 -7.52 -13.56 1.18
N ILE A 29 -6.54 -14.35 0.73
CA ILE A 29 -6.47 -14.79 -0.66
C ILE A 29 -7.53 -15.85 -0.93
N ILE A 30 -8.23 -15.67 -2.05
CA ILE A 30 -9.13 -16.68 -2.58
C ILE A 30 -8.41 -17.45 -3.69
N GLU A 31 -7.80 -16.71 -4.62
CA GLU A 31 -7.16 -17.30 -5.80
C GLU A 31 -6.03 -16.39 -6.30
N SER A 32 -4.96 -17.00 -6.81
CA SER A 32 -3.87 -16.27 -7.46
C SER A 32 -3.39 -17.08 -8.67
N THR A 33 -3.56 -16.51 -9.85
CA THR A 33 -3.11 -17.04 -11.14
C THR A 33 -1.99 -16.16 -11.70
N GLU A 34 -1.43 -16.51 -12.85
CA GLU A 34 -0.43 -15.68 -13.53
C GLU A 34 -0.97 -14.31 -13.97
N ASN A 35 -2.29 -14.22 -14.24
CA ASN A 35 -2.91 -13.04 -14.82
C ASN A 35 -3.71 -12.22 -13.82
N ALA A 36 -4.23 -12.84 -12.75
CA ALA A 36 -5.13 -12.20 -11.82
C ALA A 36 -4.91 -12.67 -10.37
N VAL A 37 -5.15 -11.75 -9.44
CA VAL A 37 -5.16 -11.99 -8.00
C VAL A 37 -6.53 -11.63 -7.47
N ILE A 38 -7.18 -12.57 -6.77
CA ILE A 38 -8.51 -12.41 -6.17
C ILE A 38 -8.38 -12.49 -4.66
N ILE A 39 -8.75 -11.42 -3.97
CA ILE A 39 -8.60 -11.31 -2.52
C ILE A 39 -9.84 -10.70 -1.88
N ASP A 40 -10.18 -11.15 -0.69
CA ASP A 40 -11.16 -10.50 0.17
C ASP A 40 -10.41 -9.59 1.17
N VAL A 41 -10.81 -8.31 1.23
CA VAL A 41 -10.18 -7.29 2.07
C VAL A 41 -11.23 -6.67 2.98
N ASN A 42 -10.97 -6.68 4.29
CA ASN A 42 -11.76 -5.94 5.26
C ASN A 42 -10.97 -4.71 5.74
N ALA A 43 -11.15 -3.58 5.05
CA ALA A 43 -10.51 -2.32 5.36
C ALA A 43 -11.33 -1.12 4.83
N LYS A 44 -11.06 0.08 5.33
CA LYS A 44 -11.71 1.32 4.88
C LYS A 44 -11.45 1.62 3.39
N ASN A 45 -10.24 1.35 2.92
CA ASN A 45 -9.81 1.53 1.53
C ASN A 45 -9.32 0.18 0.97
N PRO A 46 -10.23 -0.75 0.64
CA PRO A 46 -9.87 -2.14 0.35
C PRO A 46 -8.97 -2.27 -0.88
N GLU A 47 -9.25 -1.48 -1.91
CA GLU A 47 -8.48 -1.42 -3.16
C GLU A 47 -7.02 -1.00 -2.95
N TYR A 48 -6.80 0.08 -2.18
CA TYR A 48 -5.46 0.55 -1.84
C TYR A 48 -4.68 -0.51 -1.06
N ILE A 49 -5.32 -1.11 -0.04
CA ILE A 49 -4.69 -2.14 0.79
C ILE A 49 -4.33 -3.37 -0.06
N ALA A 50 -5.21 -3.78 -0.97
CA ALA A 50 -5.00 -4.89 -1.88
C ALA A 50 -3.74 -4.68 -2.74
N ILE A 51 -3.65 -3.52 -3.40
CA ILE A 51 -2.51 -3.18 -4.25
C ILE A 51 -1.23 -2.99 -3.43
N HIS A 52 -1.30 -2.31 -2.29
CA HIS A 52 -0.14 -2.08 -1.43
C HIS A 52 0.46 -3.39 -0.93
N GLN A 53 -0.39 -4.31 -0.46
CA GLN A 53 0.01 -5.64 -0.03
C GLN A 53 0.66 -6.42 -1.18
N LEU A 54 0.04 -6.44 -2.37
CA LEU A 54 0.59 -7.09 -3.57
C LEU A 54 1.99 -6.56 -3.93
N LEU A 55 2.17 -5.23 -3.85
CA LEU A 55 3.41 -4.59 -4.27
C LEU A 55 4.56 -4.81 -3.28
N PHE A 56 4.32 -4.68 -1.97
CA PHE A 56 5.40 -4.56 -0.98
C PHE A 56 5.47 -5.67 0.05
N ARG A 57 4.44 -6.49 0.19
CA ARG A 57 4.37 -7.52 1.24
C ARG A 57 4.16 -8.93 0.71
N GLY A 58 3.55 -9.07 -0.47
CA GLY A 58 3.09 -10.36 -0.97
C GLY A 58 1.97 -10.94 -0.12
N PHE A 59 1.56 -12.17 -0.41
CA PHE A 59 0.45 -12.81 0.27
C PHE A 59 0.84 -14.21 0.78
N PRO A 60 0.97 -14.40 2.10
CA PRO A 60 1.29 -15.69 2.68
C PRO A 60 0.33 -16.78 2.19
N ASN A 61 0.87 -18.00 1.97
CA ASN A 61 0.11 -19.17 1.56
C ASN A 61 -0.58 -19.04 0.18
N SER A 62 0.02 -18.31 -0.76
CA SER A 62 -0.47 -18.17 -2.14
C SER A 62 0.63 -18.34 -3.17
N SER A 63 0.28 -18.46 -4.46
CA SER A 63 1.27 -18.43 -5.54
C SER A 63 2.01 -17.08 -5.63
N GLN A 64 1.39 -16.00 -5.15
CA GLN A 64 1.99 -14.66 -5.04
C GLN A 64 2.50 -14.39 -3.61
N THR A 65 3.30 -15.32 -3.06
CA THR A 65 3.87 -15.19 -1.70
C THR A 65 4.89 -14.06 -1.58
N ILE A 66 5.61 -13.77 -2.67
CA ILE A 66 6.64 -12.73 -2.70
C ILE A 66 6.02 -11.43 -3.22
N PRO A 67 6.38 -10.25 -2.67
CA PRO A 67 5.97 -8.98 -3.24
C PRO A 67 6.46 -8.80 -4.68
N LEU A 68 5.73 -8.02 -5.48
CA LEU A 68 6.18 -7.67 -6.82
C LEU A 68 7.46 -6.82 -6.78
N ILE A 69 7.58 -5.95 -5.79
CA ILE A 69 8.76 -5.13 -5.54
C ILE A 69 9.56 -5.79 -4.41
N ASN A 70 10.74 -6.30 -4.75
CA ASN A 70 11.60 -7.04 -3.81
C ASN A 70 12.55 -6.14 -3.00
N THR A 71 12.56 -4.84 -3.26
CA THR A 71 13.31 -3.83 -2.50
C THR A 71 12.43 -3.17 -1.43
N SER A 72 13.05 -2.51 -0.46
CA SER A 72 12.34 -1.80 0.61
C SER A 72 11.32 -0.80 0.04
N GLU A 73 10.12 -0.77 0.61
CA GLU A 73 9.05 0.18 0.24
C GLU A 73 9.57 1.62 0.29
N THR A 74 10.22 2.01 1.40
CA THR A 74 10.72 3.37 1.60
C THR A 74 11.82 3.71 0.59
N GLU A 75 12.72 2.78 0.30
CA GLU A 75 13.79 3.01 -0.67
C GLU A 75 13.24 3.17 -2.09
N THR A 76 12.29 2.30 -2.45
CA THR A 76 11.70 2.28 -3.80
C THR A 76 10.85 3.52 -4.05
N GLN A 77 10.05 3.95 -3.07
CA GLN A 77 9.27 5.18 -3.15
C GLN A 77 10.15 6.43 -3.23
N LYS A 78 11.27 6.46 -2.50
CA LYS A 78 12.25 7.56 -2.59
C LYS A 78 12.98 7.58 -3.94
N LYS A 79 13.25 6.41 -4.52
CA LYS A 79 13.94 6.28 -5.81
C LYS A 79 13.04 6.68 -6.99
N PHE A 80 11.73 6.44 -6.91
CA PHE A 80 10.76 6.71 -7.97
C PHE A 80 9.60 7.59 -7.49
N PRO A 81 9.86 8.81 -7.01
CA PRO A 81 8.84 9.63 -6.34
C PRO A 81 7.70 10.04 -7.27
N GLU A 82 8.00 10.40 -8.52
CA GLU A 82 6.98 10.78 -9.52
C GLU A 82 6.06 9.61 -9.87
N TYR A 83 6.63 8.42 -10.08
CA TYR A 83 5.85 7.20 -10.35
C TYR A 83 4.87 6.91 -9.21
N PHE A 84 5.33 6.91 -7.95
CA PHE A 84 4.46 6.57 -6.82
C PHE A 84 3.49 7.68 -6.43
N LYS A 85 3.81 8.94 -6.73
CA LYS A 85 2.86 10.05 -6.64
C LYS A 85 1.66 9.80 -7.54
N ASP A 86 1.90 9.60 -8.83
CA ASP A 86 0.84 9.30 -9.80
C ASP A 86 0.14 7.96 -9.48
N PHE A 87 0.92 6.92 -9.15
CA PHE A 87 0.40 5.60 -8.83
C PHE A 87 -0.58 5.61 -7.65
N PHE A 88 -0.21 6.18 -6.49
CA PHE A 88 -1.01 6.13 -5.27
C PHE A 88 -1.81 7.40 -4.97
N GLN A 89 -1.23 8.59 -5.14
CA GLN A 89 -1.90 9.86 -4.78
C GLN A 89 -2.92 10.26 -5.85
N GLU A 90 -2.60 10.04 -7.12
CA GLU A 90 -3.50 10.32 -8.25
C GLU A 90 -4.41 9.13 -8.59
N ASN A 91 -4.34 8.05 -7.78
CA ASN A 91 -5.15 6.85 -7.87
C ASN A 91 -5.02 6.06 -9.19
N ARG A 92 -3.90 6.19 -9.92
CA ARG A 92 -3.68 5.38 -11.13
C ARG A 92 -3.72 3.87 -10.86
N TYR A 93 -3.39 3.43 -9.64
CA TYR A 93 -3.50 2.03 -9.23
C TYR A 93 -4.88 1.40 -9.50
N LYS A 94 -5.95 2.21 -9.50
CA LYS A 94 -7.32 1.73 -9.74
C LYS A 94 -7.52 1.17 -11.15
N SER A 95 -6.71 1.61 -12.12
CA SER A 95 -6.75 1.07 -13.49
C SER A 95 -6.37 -0.41 -13.57
N PHE A 96 -5.67 -0.94 -12.56
CA PHE A 96 -5.31 -2.36 -12.47
C PHE A 96 -6.35 -3.19 -11.72
N ILE A 97 -7.42 -2.57 -11.20
CA ILE A 97 -8.49 -3.26 -10.49
C ILE A 97 -9.59 -3.58 -11.48
N THR A 98 -9.78 -4.88 -11.75
CA THR A 98 -10.82 -5.38 -12.65
C THR A 98 -12.19 -5.36 -11.99
N SER A 99 -12.26 -5.62 -10.69
CA SER A 99 -13.51 -5.58 -9.92
C SER A 99 -13.28 -5.29 -8.45
N SER A 100 -14.25 -4.63 -7.82
CA SER A 100 -14.29 -4.29 -6.40
C SER A 100 -15.73 -4.43 -5.93
N THR A 101 -16.06 -5.57 -5.32
CA THR A 101 -17.45 -5.93 -4.97
C THR A 101 -17.58 -6.18 -3.47
N LYS A 102 -18.61 -5.61 -2.85
CA LYS A 102 -18.87 -5.82 -1.42
C LYS A 102 -19.49 -7.21 -1.17
N ASN A 103 -18.92 -7.97 -0.26
CA ASN A 103 -19.43 -9.26 0.21
C ASN A 103 -20.52 -9.07 1.29
N SER A 104 -21.30 -10.13 1.53
CA SER A 104 -22.37 -10.14 2.55
C SER A 104 -21.86 -9.89 3.97
N ASN A 105 -20.64 -10.33 4.28
CA ASN A 105 -19.97 -10.12 5.57
C ASN A 105 -19.35 -8.72 5.74
N GLY A 106 -19.53 -7.82 4.77
CA GLY A 106 -19.00 -6.45 4.79
C GLY A 106 -17.56 -6.28 4.28
N SER A 107 -16.84 -7.37 4.00
CA SER A 107 -15.55 -7.31 3.28
C SER A 107 -15.75 -6.96 1.80
N TYR A 108 -14.66 -6.67 1.10
CA TYR A 108 -14.67 -6.42 -0.34
C TYR A 108 -13.84 -7.46 -1.07
N ARG A 109 -14.44 -8.08 -2.09
CA ARG A 109 -13.74 -8.90 -3.06
C ARG A 109 -13.11 -8.02 -4.12
N ILE A 110 -11.78 -8.02 -4.17
CA ILE A 110 -10.98 -7.26 -5.12
C ILE A 110 -10.35 -8.23 -6.11
N ILE A 111 -10.52 -7.94 -7.41
CA ILE A 111 -9.89 -8.66 -8.52
C ILE A 111 -8.87 -7.72 -9.16
N ILE A 112 -7.59 -8.09 -9.11
CA ILE A 112 -6.47 -7.30 -9.65
C ILE A 112 -5.96 -7.97 -10.92
N ASN A 113 -5.72 -7.17 -11.97
CA ASN A 113 -5.02 -7.59 -13.17
C ASN A 113 -3.51 -7.62 -12.91
N LEU A 114 -3.02 -8.79 -12.48
CA LEU A 114 -1.61 -9.03 -12.13
C LEU A 114 -0.68 -8.85 -13.31
N LYS A 115 -1.12 -9.24 -14.52
CA LYS A 115 -0.32 -9.11 -15.73
C LYS A 115 -0.07 -7.64 -16.07
N ALA A 116 -1.12 -6.81 -16.02
CA ALA A 116 -1.02 -5.39 -16.35
C ALA A 116 -0.16 -4.62 -15.35
N ILE A 117 -0.31 -4.86 -14.04
CA ILE A 117 0.50 -4.18 -13.03
C ILE A 117 1.98 -4.58 -13.12
N ARG A 118 2.29 -5.86 -13.41
CA ARG A 118 3.66 -6.31 -13.62
C ARG A 118 4.29 -5.63 -14.83
N LEU A 119 3.56 -5.57 -15.95
CA LEU A 119 4.02 -4.91 -17.16
C LEU A 119 4.28 -3.42 -16.93
N ASP A 120 3.40 -2.73 -16.20
CA ASP A 120 3.57 -1.31 -15.86
C ASP A 120 4.83 -1.08 -15.01
N LEU A 121 5.05 -1.90 -13.98
CA LEU A 121 6.25 -1.83 -13.14
C LEU A 121 7.53 -2.07 -13.95
N GLU A 122 7.50 -3.00 -14.90
CA GLU A 122 8.63 -3.30 -15.79
C GLU A 122 8.90 -2.18 -16.80
N GLN A 123 7.85 -1.62 -17.41
CA GLN A 123 7.96 -0.52 -18.37
C GLN A 123 8.50 0.76 -17.70
N ASN A 124 8.12 1.00 -16.45
CA ASN A 124 8.59 2.12 -15.65
C ASN A 124 9.90 1.84 -14.90
N SER A 125 10.57 0.70 -15.17
CA SER A 125 11.85 0.31 -14.55
C SER A 125 11.83 0.23 -13.01
N ILE A 126 10.64 0.01 -12.42
CA ILE A 126 10.46 -0.20 -10.99
C ILE A 126 10.96 -1.60 -10.61
N ILE A 127 10.69 -2.58 -11.46
CA ILE A 127 11.18 -3.96 -11.33
C ILE A 127 11.92 -4.38 -12.60
N ARG A 128 12.78 -5.39 -12.48
CA ARG A 128 13.48 -5.94 -13.65
C ARG A 128 12.50 -6.65 -14.57
N LYS A 129 12.73 -6.54 -15.88
CA LYS A 129 12.08 -7.38 -16.87
C LYS A 129 12.54 -8.83 -16.69
N PHE A 130 11.59 -9.75 -16.64
CA PHE A 130 11.87 -11.17 -16.82
C PHE A 130 11.67 -11.50 -18.31
N GLY A 131 12.65 -12.16 -18.93
CA GLY A 131 12.83 -12.23 -20.39
C GLY A 131 11.62 -12.67 -21.20
N TYR A 132 11.56 -12.17 -22.44
CA TYR A 132 10.57 -12.41 -23.49
C TYR A 132 10.63 -13.82 -24.08
#